data_AF-A0A1D1XPN6-F1
#
_entry.id   AF-A0A1D1XPN6-F1
#
_cell.length_a   1.000
_cell.length_b   1.000
_cell.length_c   1.000
_cell.angle_alpha   90.00
_cell.angle_beta   90.00
_cell.angle_gamma   90.00
#
_symmetry.space_group_name_H-M   'P 1'
#
loop_
_entity.id
_entity.type
_entity.pdbx_description
1 polymer ?
#
loop_
_entity_poly.entity_id
_entity_poly.type
_entity_poly.pdbx_seq_one_letter_code
_entity_poly.pdbx_strand_id
1 'polypeptide(L)'
;NDGLVSTASMMMGVSAVKTDVKSMLLTGFAGLVAGASSMAIGEFVSVYSQVDVELAQTKRDRDKNGAGDEEGGGGRADKANDLPSPVQAAAASALTFAVGAVVPLLAAGFIRSYRVRLGAICAAVTLALLVFGLAGAKLGGVPVGRSAARVLVGGWMAMAVTYGMMKAVSAPVGF
;
A
#
# COMPACT_ATOMS: atom_id res chain seq x y z
N ASN A 1 1.12 -5.20 -0.40
CA ASN A 1 2.50 -4.69 -0.56
C ASN A 1 2.72 -3.40 0.23
N ASP A 2 1.82 -2.44 0.10
CA ASP A 2 2.03 -1.07 0.60
C ASP A 2 2.23 -0.99 2.11
N GLY A 3 1.36 -1.64 2.91
CA GLY A 3 1.53 -1.70 4.36
C GLY A 3 2.80 -2.40 4.80
N LEU A 4 3.24 -3.43 4.07
CA LEU A 4 4.50 -4.12 4.33
C LEU A 4 5.70 -3.19 4.12
N VAL A 5 5.80 -2.56 2.95
CA VAL A 5 6.96 -1.73 2.58
C VAL A 5 6.99 -0.43 3.38
N SER A 6 5.85 0.25 3.53
CA SER A 6 5.79 1.55 4.21
C SER A 6 6.09 1.43 5.70
N THR A 7 5.46 0.48 6.40
CA THR A 7 5.74 0.24 7.83
C THR A 7 7.17 -0.21 8.06
N ALA A 8 7.68 -1.14 7.23
CA ALA A 8 9.08 -1.54 7.30
C ALA A 8 10.04 -0.35 7.06
N SER A 9 9.76 0.48 6.06
CA SER A 9 10.59 1.66 5.75
C SER A 9 10.60 2.67 6.91
N MET A 10 9.45 2.95 7.54
CA MET A 10 9.40 3.82 8.72
C MET A 10 10.18 3.23 9.90
N MET A 11 10.02 1.94 10.18
CA MET A 11 10.75 1.25 11.25
C MET A 11 12.27 1.26 11.01
N MET A 12 12.70 1.03 9.77
CA MET A 12 14.10 1.14 9.39
C MET A 12 14.59 2.60 9.50
N GLY A 13 13.82 3.56 9.02
CA GLY A 13 14.15 4.99 9.11
C GLY A 13 14.40 5.45 10.53
N VAL A 14 13.47 5.18 11.46
CA VAL A 14 13.68 5.58 12.87
C VAL A 14 14.85 4.84 13.52
N SER A 15 15.14 3.61 13.06
CA SER A 15 16.28 2.83 13.54
C SER A 15 17.63 3.45 13.18
N ALA A 16 17.68 4.26 12.12
CA ALA A 16 18.88 5.00 11.73
C ALA A 16 19.24 6.11 12.74
N VAL A 17 18.25 6.59 13.50
CA VAL A 17 18.39 7.68 14.49
C VAL A 17 18.44 7.12 15.92
N LYS A 18 17.57 6.15 16.23
CA LYS A 18 17.46 5.53 17.56
C LYS A 18 17.44 4.01 17.44
N THR A 19 18.34 3.34 18.16
CA THR A 19 18.44 1.87 18.14
C THR A 19 17.48 1.16 19.11
N ASP A 20 16.64 1.90 19.82
CA ASP A 20 15.71 1.37 20.82
C ASP A 20 14.52 0.63 20.18
N VAL A 21 14.13 -0.50 20.78
CA VAL A 21 13.04 -1.35 20.27
C VAL A 21 11.68 -0.66 20.39
N LYS A 22 11.44 0.08 21.48
CA LYS A 22 10.14 0.71 21.72
C LYS A 22 9.92 1.84 20.72
N SER A 23 10.96 2.63 20.44
CA SER A 23 10.92 3.68 19.42
C SER A 23 10.57 3.12 18.04
N MET A 24 11.18 1.99 17.68
CA MET A 24 10.91 1.30 16.41
C MET A 24 9.48 0.76 16.33
N LEU A 25 9.02 0.03 17.35
CA LEU A 25 7.67 -0.55 17.38
C LEU A 25 6.58 0.51 17.44
N LEU A 26 6.78 1.57 18.24
CA LEU A 26 5.83 2.67 18.34
C LEU A 26 5.68 3.39 17.00
N THR A 27 6.80 3.64 16.30
CA THR A 27 6.78 4.24 14.96
C THR A 27 6.10 3.32 13.96
N GLY A 28 6.40 2.02 13.98
CA GLY A 28 5.75 1.05 13.11
C GLY A 28 4.24 0.97 13.33
N PHE A 29 3.79 0.98 14.59
CA PHE A 29 2.38 0.93 14.94
C PHE A 29 1.67 2.23 14.56
N ALA A 30 2.27 3.39 14.84
CA ALA A 30 1.74 4.68 14.41
C ALA A 30 1.63 4.74 12.87
N GLY A 31 2.65 4.27 12.15
CA GLY A 31 2.65 4.16 10.70
C GLY A 31 1.58 3.20 10.16
N LEU A 32 1.33 2.08 10.84
CA LEU A 32 0.25 1.16 10.52
C LEU A 32 -1.11 1.87 10.60
N VAL A 33 -1.40 2.51 11.74
CA VAL A 33 -2.70 3.17 11.97
C VAL A 33 -2.89 4.34 11.00
N ALA A 34 -1.88 5.21 10.88
CA ALA A 34 -1.92 6.35 9.98
C ALA A 34 -2.05 5.91 8.51
N GLY A 35 -1.26 4.91 8.09
CA GLY A 35 -1.28 4.39 6.73
C GLY A 35 -2.58 3.68 6.36
N ALA A 36 -3.11 2.82 7.25
CA ALA A 36 -4.38 2.15 7.03
C ALA A 36 -5.54 3.15 6.93
N SER A 37 -5.55 4.17 7.80
CA SER A 37 -6.56 5.23 7.77
C SER A 37 -6.48 6.06 6.49
N SER A 38 -5.25 6.44 6.08
CA SER A 38 -5.02 7.18 4.84
C SER A 38 -5.43 6.37 3.61
N MET A 39 -5.18 5.06 3.60
CA MET A 39 -5.57 4.19 2.49
C MET A 39 -7.08 4.00 2.43
N ALA A 40 -7.75 3.85 3.59
CA ALA A 40 -9.21 3.79 3.65
C ALA A 40 -9.84 5.05 3.04
N ILE A 41 -9.38 6.22 3.47
CA ILE A 41 -9.89 7.50 2.99
C ILE A 41 -9.57 7.68 1.50
N GLY A 42 -8.34 7.39 1.08
CA GLY A 42 -7.91 7.52 -0.31
C GLY A 42 -8.73 6.64 -1.26
N GLU A 43 -8.97 5.38 -0.88
CA GLU A 43 -9.77 4.46 -1.68
C GLU A 43 -11.25 4.88 -1.70
N PHE A 44 -11.81 5.27 -0.55
CA PHE A 44 -13.20 5.76 -0.48
C PHE A 44 -13.43 6.93 -1.43
N VAL A 45 -12.56 7.95 -1.37
CA VAL A 45 -12.66 9.15 -2.20
C VAL A 45 -12.41 8.81 -3.67
N SER A 46 -11.46 7.92 -3.98
CA SER A 46 -11.17 7.52 -5.36
C SER A 46 -12.36 6.79 -5.99
N VAL A 47 -12.94 5.80 -5.31
CA VAL A 47 -14.09 5.07 -5.83
C VAL A 47 -15.29 6.00 -5.99
N TYR A 48 -15.55 6.88 -5.02
CA TYR A 48 -16.64 7.86 -5.12
C TYR A 48 -16.47 8.78 -6.34
N SER A 49 -15.25 9.28 -6.57
CA SER A 49 -14.95 10.09 -7.74
C SER A 49 -15.08 9.31 -9.05
N GLN A 50 -14.77 8.02 -9.08
CA GLN A 50 -14.97 7.17 -10.27
C GLN A 50 -16.46 7.05 -10.60
N VAL A 51 -17.31 6.86 -9.59
CA VAL A 51 -18.77 6.85 -9.76
C VAL A 51 -19.28 8.20 -10.29
N ASP A 52 -18.81 9.32 -9.73
CA ASP A 52 -19.22 10.66 -10.17
C ASP A 52 -18.84 10.91 -11.64
N VAL A 53 -17.64 10.48 -12.06
CA VAL A 53 -17.17 10.63 -13.45
C VAL A 53 -18.02 9.79 -14.40
N GLU A 54 -18.35 8.55 -14.04
CA GLU A 54 -19.18 7.66 -14.87
C GLU A 54 -20.62 8.18 -15.02
N LEU A 55 -21.21 8.71 -13.94
CA LEU A 55 -22.53 9.36 -13.96
C LEU A 55 -22.52 10.62 -14.84
N ALA A 56 -21.47 11.43 -14.74
CA ALA A 56 -21.31 12.62 -15.57
C ALA A 56 -21.11 12.29 -17.06
N GLN A 57 -20.33 11.26 -17.37
CA GLN A 57 -20.16 10.75 -18.74
C GLN A 57 -21.49 10.24 -19.30
N THR A 58 -22.23 9.46 -18.51
CA THR A 58 -23.55 8.94 -18.90
C THR A 58 -24.53 10.08 -19.23
N LYS A 59 -24.57 11.14 -18.42
CA LYS A 59 -25.42 12.31 -18.69
C LYS A 59 -25.00 13.03 -19.97
N ARG A 60 -23.69 13.23 -20.20
CA ARG A 60 -23.17 13.86 -21.43
C ARG A 60 -23.49 13.05 -22.68
N ASP A 61 -23.39 11.73 -22.62
CA ASP A 61 -23.69 10.86 -23.75
C ASP A 61 -25.20 10.84 -24.04
N ARG A 62 -26.05 10.88 -23.01
CA ARG A 62 -27.50 11.01 -23.18
C ARG A 62 -27.87 12.36 -23.81
N ASP A 63 -27.28 13.46 -23.35
CA ASP A 63 -27.56 14.79 -23.89
C ASP A 63 -27.08 14.92 -25.35
N LYS A 64 -26.01 14.20 -25.75
CA LYS A 64 -25.54 14.11 -27.14
C LYS A 64 -26.42 13.22 -28.03
N ASN A 65 -26.88 12.06 -27.52
CA ASN A 65 -27.73 11.14 -28.26
C ASN A 65 -29.23 11.51 -28.22
N GLY A 66 -29.64 12.51 -27.44
CA GLY A 66 -30.98 13.10 -27.50
C GLY A 66 -31.35 13.76 -28.83
N ALA A 67 -30.47 13.70 -29.84
CA ALA A 67 -30.72 14.07 -31.23
C ALA A 67 -30.77 12.86 -32.20
N GLY A 68 -30.68 11.62 -31.71
CA GLY A 68 -30.73 10.41 -32.54
C GLY A 68 -30.87 9.13 -31.72
N ASP A 69 -32.08 8.58 -31.80
CA ASP A 69 -32.48 7.18 -31.61
C ASP A 69 -32.32 6.50 -30.23
N GLU A 70 -33.49 6.08 -29.72
CA GLU A 70 -33.71 5.22 -28.55
C GLU A 70 -33.32 3.74 -28.82
N GLU A 71 -32.10 3.46 -29.25
CA GLU A 71 -31.61 2.07 -29.36
C GLU A 71 -30.43 1.82 -28.42
N GLY A 72 -30.70 1.06 -27.33
CA GLY A 72 -29.63 0.51 -26.47
C GLY A 72 -29.93 0.35 -24.98
N GLY A 73 -31.20 0.43 -24.54
CA GLY A 73 -31.58 0.42 -23.12
C GLY A 73 -31.29 -0.86 -22.31
N GLY A 74 -30.82 -1.94 -22.95
CA GLY A 74 -30.62 -3.23 -22.28
C GLY A 74 -29.28 -3.41 -21.55
N GLY A 75 -28.21 -2.71 -21.94
CA GLY A 75 -26.86 -2.94 -21.37
C GLY A 75 -26.43 -1.96 -20.27
N ARG A 76 -27.25 -0.95 -19.96
CA ARG A 76 -26.85 0.24 -19.19
C ARG A 76 -27.28 0.20 -17.72
N ALA A 77 -28.32 -0.57 -17.39
CA ALA A 77 -28.73 -0.83 -16.00
C ALA A 77 -27.77 -1.81 -15.30
N ASP A 78 -27.14 -2.72 -16.04
CA ASP A 78 -26.21 -3.71 -15.49
C ASP A 78 -24.91 -3.08 -14.97
N LYS A 79 -24.38 -2.03 -15.63
CA LYS A 79 -23.14 -1.34 -15.17
C LYS A 79 -23.33 -0.51 -13.91
N ALA A 80 -24.49 0.12 -13.72
CA ALA A 80 -24.77 0.89 -12.50
C ALA A 80 -24.95 -0.01 -11.26
N ASN A 81 -25.38 -1.26 -11.46
CA ASN A 81 -25.46 -2.27 -10.40
C ASN A 81 -24.12 -2.97 -10.11
N ASP A 82 -23.10 -2.80 -10.95
CA ASP A 82 -21.77 -3.44 -10.82
C ASP A 82 -20.71 -2.48 -10.23
N LEU A 83 -21.14 -1.31 -9.75
CA LEU A 83 -20.25 -0.34 -9.13
C LEU A 83 -19.73 -0.86 -7.78
N PRO A 84 -18.40 -0.90 -7.56
CA PRO A 84 -17.82 -1.29 -6.29
C PRO A 84 -18.34 -0.40 -5.16
N SER A 85 -18.83 -0.99 -4.06
CA SER A 85 -19.29 -0.16 -2.95
C SER A 85 -18.09 0.56 -2.29
N PRO A 86 -18.09 1.91 -2.19
CA PRO A 86 -16.92 2.68 -1.75
C PRO A 86 -16.42 2.30 -0.37
N VAL A 87 -17.35 2.01 0.55
CA VAL A 87 -17.05 1.62 1.94
C VAL A 87 -16.38 0.24 1.99
N GLN A 88 -16.83 -0.72 1.16
CA GLN A 88 -16.23 -2.05 1.12
C GLN A 88 -14.81 -2.00 0.52
N ALA A 89 -14.61 -1.23 -0.55
CA ALA A 89 -13.29 -1.02 -1.13
C ALA A 89 -12.32 -0.40 -0.12
N ALA A 90 -12.75 0.67 0.56
CA ALA A 90 -11.98 1.32 1.62
C ALA A 90 -11.59 0.36 2.76
N ALA A 91 -12.56 -0.43 3.26
CA ALA A 91 -12.32 -1.40 4.31
C ALA A 91 -11.35 -2.51 3.87
N ALA A 92 -11.53 -3.06 2.66
CA ALA A 92 -10.66 -4.09 2.12
C ALA A 92 -9.21 -3.59 1.94
N SER A 93 -9.04 -2.37 1.45
CA SER A 93 -7.74 -1.73 1.30
C SER A 93 -7.05 -1.49 2.65
N ALA A 94 -7.77 -0.94 3.62
CA ALA A 94 -7.25 -0.71 4.97
C ALA A 94 -6.84 -2.02 5.67
N LEU A 95 -7.65 -3.07 5.54
CA LEU A 95 -7.35 -4.39 6.10
C LEU A 95 -6.12 -5.00 5.42
N THR A 96 -6.03 -4.95 4.10
CA THR A 96 -4.88 -5.48 3.34
C THR A 96 -3.59 -4.74 3.71
N PHE A 97 -3.68 -3.42 3.90
CA PHE A 97 -2.58 -2.61 4.41
C PHE A 97 -2.15 -3.07 5.81
N ALA A 98 -3.10 -3.15 6.75
CA ALA A 98 -2.83 -3.55 8.13
C ALA A 98 -2.19 -4.94 8.19
N VAL A 99 -2.70 -5.91 7.43
CA VAL A 99 -2.13 -7.27 7.34
C VAL A 99 -0.68 -7.23 6.86
N GLY A 100 -0.37 -6.42 5.84
CA GLY A 100 1.01 -6.25 5.38
C GLY A 100 1.92 -5.62 6.44
N ALA A 101 1.42 -4.63 7.17
CA ALA A 101 2.16 -3.89 8.20
C ALA A 101 2.47 -4.71 9.46
N VAL A 102 1.70 -5.77 9.74
CA VAL A 102 1.93 -6.66 10.89
C VAL A 102 3.24 -7.44 10.76
N VAL A 103 3.64 -7.83 9.54
CA VAL A 103 4.85 -8.63 9.30
C VAL A 103 6.13 -8.00 9.89
N PRO A 104 6.51 -6.76 9.56
CA PRO A 104 7.71 -6.13 10.11
C PRO A 104 7.57 -5.86 11.62
N LEU A 105 6.36 -5.59 12.12
CA LEU A 105 6.10 -5.39 13.55
C LEU A 105 6.36 -6.66 14.36
N LEU A 106 5.88 -7.81 13.88
CA LEU A 106 6.13 -9.11 14.53
C LEU A 106 7.61 -9.49 14.46
N ALA A 107 8.27 -9.27 13.32
CA ALA A 107 9.70 -9.52 13.18
C ALA A 107 10.55 -8.70 14.16
N ALA A 108 10.10 -7.49 14.51
CA ALA A 108 10.79 -6.62 15.46
C ALA A 108 10.49 -6.94 16.93
N GLY A 109 9.30 -7.46 17.24
CA GLY A 109 8.75 -7.53 18.59
C GLY A 109 9.55 -8.36 19.60
N PHE A 110 10.21 -9.42 19.14
CA PHE A 110 10.82 -10.42 20.02
C PHE A 110 12.36 -10.39 20.07
N ILE A 111 13.01 -9.40 19.46
CA ILE A 111 14.47 -9.37 19.30
C ILE A 111 15.09 -8.14 19.99
N ARG A 112 15.85 -8.39 21.07
CA ARG A 112 16.59 -7.34 21.80
C ARG A 112 17.81 -6.83 21.04
N SER A 113 18.57 -7.72 20.39
CA SER A 113 19.80 -7.35 19.69
C SER A 113 19.49 -6.53 18.44
N TYR A 114 19.99 -5.29 18.38
CA TYR A 114 19.74 -4.36 17.28
C TYR A 114 20.10 -4.93 15.91
N ARG A 115 21.31 -5.51 15.77
CA ARG A 115 21.77 -6.06 14.48
C ARG A 115 20.91 -7.25 14.02
N VAL A 116 20.57 -8.14 14.95
CA VAL A 116 19.73 -9.31 14.67
C VAL A 116 18.31 -8.86 14.32
N ARG A 117 17.79 -7.85 15.00
CA ARG A 117 16.45 -7.29 14.75
C ARG A 117 16.34 -6.72 13.34
N LEU A 118 17.30 -5.90 12.92
CA LEU A 118 17.33 -5.36 11.56
C LEU A 118 17.43 -6.48 10.52
N GLY A 119 18.31 -7.46 10.75
CA GLY A 119 18.42 -8.63 9.87
C GLY A 119 17.11 -9.40 9.76
N ALA A 120 16.42 -9.64 10.88
CA ALA A 120 15.15 -10.34 10.93
C ALA A 120 14.03 -9.58 10.19
N ILE A 121 13.93 -8.25 10.39
CA ILE A 121 12.96 -7.41 9.67
C ILE A 121 13.24 -7.47 8.16
N CYS A 122 14.49 -7.25 7.74
CA CYS A 122 14.86 -7.30 6.32
C CYS A 122 14.56 -8.67 5.70
N ALA A 123 14.88 -9.76 6.40
CA ALA A 123 14.60 -11.12 5.92
C ALA A 123 13.10 -11.40 5.82
N ALA A 124 12.32 -11.07 6.86
CA ALA A 124 10.88 -11.27 6.89
C ALA A 124 10.18 -10.45 5.80
N VAL A 125 10.55 -9.18 5.62
CA VAL A 125 10.00 -8.30 4.59
C VAL A 125 10.37 -8.79 3.20
N THR A 126 11.62 -9.19 2.97
CA THR A 126 12.06 -9.77 1.69
C THR A 126 11.26 -11.02 1.33
N LEU A 127 11.06 -11.92 2.29
CA LEU A 127 10.27 -13.13 2.08
C LEU A 127 8.80 -12.79 1.77
N ALA A 128 8.21 -11.86 2.53
CA ALA A 128 6.84 -11.43 2.31
C ALA A 128 6.68 -10.72 0.94
N LEU A 129 7.64 -9.90 0.52
CA LEU A 129 7.66 -9.27 -0.80
C LEU A 129 7.75 -10.29 -1.93
N LEU A 130 8.57 -11.34 -1.77
CA LEU A 130 8.60 -12.47 -2.70
C LEU A 130 7.23 -13.13 -2.79
N VAL A 131 6.60 -13.45 -1.66
CA VAL A 131 5.27 -14.06 -1.63
C VAL A 131 4.25 -13.16 -2.32
N PHE A 132 4.20 -11.86 -2.02
CA PHE A 132 3.30 -10.91 -2.68
C PHE A 132 3.57 -10.78 -4.18
N GLY A 133 4.83 -10.72 -4.59
CA GLY A 133 5.21 -10.60 -6.00
C GLY A 133 4.86 -11.84 -6.81
N LEU A 134 5.05 -13.03 -6.23
CA LEU A 134 4.67 -14.31 -6.84
C LEU A 134 3.15 -14.50 -6.87
N ALA A 135 2.46 -14.23 -5.76
CA ALA A 135 1.01 -14.34 -5.67
C ALA A 135 0.31 -13.35 -6.61
N GLY A 136 0.72 -12.08 -6.59
CA GLY A 136 0.19 -11.05 -7.48
C GLY A 136 0.40 -11.38 -8.96
N ALA A 137 1.52 -12.02 -9.30
CA ALA A 137 1.77 -12.46 -10.67
C ALA A 137 0.86 -13.61 -11.10
N LYS A 138 0.67 -14.60 -10.22
CA LYS A 138 -0.23 -15.74 -10.48
C LYS A 138 -1.67 -15.28 -10.65
N LEU A 139 -2.13 -14.37 -9.79
CA LEU A 139 -3.49 -13.82 -9.86
C LEU A 139 -3.68 -12.89 -11.06
N GLY A 140 -2.64 -12.12 -11.42
CA GLY A 140 -2.68 -11.18 -12.54
C GLY A 140 -2.34 -11.77 -13.91
N GLY A 141 -2.06 -13.07 -14.03
CA GLY A 141 -1.73 -13.72 -15.30
C GLY A 141 -0.44 -13.23 -15.97
N VAL A 142 0.47 -12.60 -15.22
CA VAL A 142 1.71 -11.97 -15.74
C VAL A 142 2.96 -12.78 -15.35
N PRO A 143 4.09 -12.64 -16.09
CA PRO A 143 5.30 -13.42 -15.83
C PRO A 143 5.85 -13.22 -14.40
N VAL A 144 5.86 -14.31 -13.63
CA VAL A 144 6.19 -14.36 -12.19
C VAL A 144 7.54 -13.74 -11.84
N GLY A 145 8.58 -14.03 -12.62
CA GLY A 145 9.93 -13.52 -12.36
C GLY A 145 10.01 -12.00 -12.45
N ARG A 146 9.38 -11.40 -13.47
CA ARG A 146 9.39 -9.94 -13.67
C ARG A 146 8.56 -9.21 -12.64
N SER A 147 7.46 -9.80 -12.19
CA SER A 147 6.62 -9.23 -11.12
C SER A 147 7.36 -9.26 -9.78
N ALA A 148 7.86 -10.44 -9.39
CA ALA A 148 8.59 -10.62 -8.14
C ALA A 148 9.82 -9.71 -8.05
N ALA A 149 10.58 -9.60 -9.15
CA ALA A 149 11.73 -8.70 -9.22
C ALA A 149 11.34 -7.23 -8.99
N ARG A 150 10.26 -6.74 -9.62
CA ARG A 150 9.80 -5.34 -9.45
C ARG A 150 9.38 -5.05 -8.02
N VAL A 151 8.62 -5.95 -7.39
CA VAL A 151 8.16 -5.80 -6.01
C VAL A 151 9.33 -5.81 -5.02
N LEU A 152 10.28 -6.74 -5.20
CA LEU A 152 11.49 -6.81 -4.37
C LEU A 152 12.37 -5.57 -4.51
N VAL A 153 12.72 -5.19 -5.73
CA VAL A 153 13.61 -4.05 -6.00
C VAL A 153 12.97 -2.76 -5.50
N GLY A 154 11.68 -2.55 -5.77
CA GLY A 154 10.95 -1.39 -5.28
C GLY A 154 10.91 -1.32 -3.74
N GLY A 155 10.64 -2.46 -3.08
CA GLY A 155 10.63 -2.53 -1.62
C GLY A 155 11.98 -2.23 -0.98
N TRP A 156 13.05 -2.85 -1.48
CA TRP A 156 14.41 -2.59 -0.99
C TRP A 156 14.86 -1.17 -1.24
N MET A 157 14.56 -0.60 -2.41
CA MET A 157 14.85 0.81 -2.70
C MET A 157 14.15 1.74 -1.71
N ALA A 158 12.86 1.54 -1.45
CA ALA A 158 12.10 2.38 -0.52
C ALA A 158 12.71 2.35 0.90
N MET A 159 13.08 1.16 1.38
CA MET A 159 13.71 0.99 2.69
C MET A 159 15.10 1.63 2.74
N ALA A 160 15.91 1.44 1.69
CA ALA A 160 17.25 2.00 1.59
C ALA A 160 17.23 3.54 1.56
N VAL A 161 16.33 4.14 0.76
CA VAL A 161 16.15 5.60 0.69
C VAL A 161 15.70 6.15 2.04
N THR A 162 14.71 5.53 2.67
CA THR A 162 14.18 6.01 3.96
C THR A 162 15.23 5.92 5.07
N TYR A 163 15.95 4.81 5.15
CA TYR A 163 17.05 4.63 6.11
C TYR A 163 18.19 5.62 5.85
N GLY A 164 18.62 5.76 4.59
CA GLY A 164 19.71 6.65 4.20
C GLY A 164 19.41 8.11 4.47
N MET A 165 18.19 8.56 4.14
CA MET A 165 17.73 9.92 4.40
C MET A 165 17.71 10.24 5.89
N MET A 166 17.12 9.36 6.72
CA MET A 166 17.08 9.54 8.18
C MET A 166 18.47 9.53 8.80
N LYS A 167 19.38 8.68 8.30
CA LYS A 167 20.78 8.65 8.73
C LYS A 167 21.51 9.95 8.39
N ALA A 168 21.28 10.50 7.20
CA ALA A 168 21.91 11.75 6.77
C ALA A 168 21.45 12.95 7.61
N VAL A 169 20.14 13.02 7.91
CA VAL A 169 19.57 14.09 8.76
C VAL A 169 20.05 13.97 10.21
N SER A 170 20.28 12.75 10.70
CA SER A 170 20.77 12.52 12.06
C SER A 170 22.30 12.60 12.21
N ALA A 171 23.05 12.76 11.12
CA ALA A 171 24.48 13.02 11.22
C ALA A 171 24.69 14.36 11.93
N PRO A 172 25.66 14.47 12.87
CA PRO A 172 25.92 15.74 13.52
C PRO A 172 26.25 16.78 12.45
N VAL A 173 25.37 17.77 12.31
CA VAL A 173 25.64 18.94 11.48
C VAL A 173 26.76 19.68 12.19
N GLY A 174 27.99 19.50 11.73
CA GLY A 174 29.15 20.15 12.30
C GLY A 174 29.03 21.66 12.12
N PHE A 175 28.67 22.35 13.21
CA PHE A 175 28.88 23.77 13.43
C PHE A 175 29.72 23.93 14.69
#